data_AF-A0A944SXH7-F1
#
_entry.id   AF-A0A944SXH7-F1
#
_cell.length_a   1.000
_cell.length_b   1.000
_cell.length_c   1.000
_cell.angle_alpha   90.00
_cell.angle_beta   90.00
_cell.angle_gamma   90.00
#
_symmetry.space_group_name_H-M   'P 1'
#
loop_
_entity.id
_entity.type
_entity.pdbx_description
1 polymer ?
#
loop_
_entity_poly.entity_id
_entity_poly.type
_entity_poly.pdbx_seq_one_letter_code
_entity_poly.pdbx_strand_id
1 'polypeptide(L)' 'NSYNKQIVWIVAPSKKSIPGLIRKLPHYGKYGYLVFKGNEPKNVIKGTWPSSRVGLEHVFIEGTYPLFPKAPLIK' A
#
# COMPACT_ATOMS: atom_id res chain seq x y z
N ASN A 1 20.83 2.82 19.78
CA ASN A 1 19.44 2.32 19.65
C ASN A 1 18.67 3.16 18.66
N SER A 2 18.75 2.84 17.37
CA SER A 2 17.95 3.52 16.35
C SER A 2 16.53 2.98 16.41
N TYR A 3 15.57 3.84 16.77
CA TYR A 3 14.15 3.56 16.70
C TYR A 3 13.80 3.06 15.30
N ASN A 4 13.21 1.86 15.21
CA ASN A 4 12.75 1.29 13.95
C ASN A 4 11.54 2.11 13.47
N LYS A 5 11.79 3.18 12.70
CA LYS A 5 10.76 4.07 12.17
C LYS A 5 10.17 3.45 10.91
N GLN A 6 8.86 3.21 10.93
CA GLN A 6 8.10 2.76 9.77
C GLN A 6 7.22 3.90 9.27
N ILE A 7 7.17 4.08 7.96
CA ILE A 7 6.23 5.00 7.30
C ILE A 7 5.15 4.15 6.64
N VAL A 8 3.89 4.51 6.87
CA VAL A 8 2.74 3.84 6.27
C VAL A 8 1.84 4.88 5.63
N TRP A 9 1.48 4.65 4.37
CA TRP A 9 0.47 5.44 3.66
C TRP A 9 -0.88 4.71 3.78
N ILE A 10 -1.89 5.39 4.30
CA ILE A 10 -3.25 4.86 4.40
C ILE A 10 -4.15 5.69 3.50
N VAL A 11 -4.76 5.04 2.50
CA VAL A 11 -5.73 5.65 1.59
C VAL A 11 -7.09 5.02 1.84
N ALA A 12 -8.08 5.84 2.21
CA ALA A 12 -9.45 5.40 2.46
C ALA A 12 -10.42 6.35 1.76
N PRO A 13 -11.23 5.88 0.78
CA PRO A 13 -12.15 6.74 0.04
C PRO A 13 -13.38 7.16 0.86
N SER A 14 -13.62 6.53 2.02
CA SER A 14 -14.77 6.82 2.89
C SER A 14 -14.38 6.76 4.36
N LYS A 15 -14.94 7.68 5.16
CA LYS A 15 -14.77 7.69 6.63
C LYS A 15 -15.26 6.38 7.27
N LYS A 16 -16.27 5.73 6.68
CA LYS A 16 -16.88 4.49 7.21
C LYS A 16 -15.92 3.30 7.19
N SER A 17 -14.90 3.29 6.31
CA SER A 17 -13.94 2.18 6.23
C SER A 17 -12.79 2.28 7.24
N ILE A 18 -12.55 3.48 7.81
CA ILE A 18 -11.40 3.75 8.69
C ILE A 18 -11.40 2.86 9.95
N PRO A 19 -12.50 2.72 10.72
CA PRO A 19 -12.48 1.93 11.96
C PRO A 19 -12.12 0.46 11.72
N GLY A 20 -12.64 -0.12 10.63
CA GLY A 20 -12.31 -1.49 10.25
C GLY A 20 -10.85 -1.63 9.84
N LEU A 21 -10.31 -0.66 9.09
CA LEU A 21 -8.93 -0.68 8.60
C LEU A 21 -7.96 -0.65 9.78
N ILE A 22 -8.13 0.30 10.70
CA ILE A 22 -7.27 0.45 11.89
C ILE A 22 -7.24 -0.84 12.70
N ARG A 23 -8.38 -1.52 12.88
CA ARG A 23 -8.44 -2.79 13.62
C ARG A 23 -7.68 -3.93 12.92
N LYS A 24 -7.63 -3.95 11.59
CA LYS A 24 -6.96 -5.01 10.83
C LYS A 24 -5.45 -4.82 10.76
N LEU A 25 -4.97 -3.60 10.56
CA LEU A 25 -3.56 -3.29 10.25
C LEU A 25 -2.53 -3.91 11.21
N PRO A 26 -2.71 -3.93 12.55
CA PRO A 26 -1.75 -4.53 13.48
C PRO A 26 -1.41 -6.00 13.17
N HIS A 27 -2.30 -6.72 12.47
CA HIS A 27 -2.12 -8.13 12.13
C HIS A 27 -1.44 -8.37 10.77
N TYR A 28 -1.18 -7.31 9.98
CA TYR A 28 -0.68 -7.43 8.60
C TYR A 28 0.75 -6.89 8.41
N GLY A 29 1.53 -6.74 9.49
CA GLY A 29 2.89 -6.15 9.43
C GLY A 29 3.90 -6.88 8.53
N LYS A 30 3.61 -8.09 8.06
CA LYS A 30 4.47 -8.84 7.13
C LYS A 30 4.33 -8.44 5.65
N TYR A 31 3.34 -7.62 5.31
CA TYR A 31 3.06 -7.23 3.92
C TYR A 31 3.50 -5.79 3.64
N GLY A 32 4.04 -5.53 2.45
CA GLY A 32 4.43 -4.19 2.00
C GLY A 32 3.30 -3.37 1.39
N TYR A 33 2.24 -4.02 0.91
CA TYR A 33 1.02 -3.35 0.45
C TYR A 33 -0.22 -4.21 0.69
N LEU A 34 -1.37 -3.56 0.88
CA LEU A 34 -2.65 -4.16 1.22
C LEU A 34 -3.80 -3.39 0.55
N VAL A 35 -4.79 -4.10 0.03
CA VAL A 35 -6.06 -3.53 -0.45
C VAL A 35 -7.21 -4.20 0.26
N PHE A 36 -8.14 -3.39 0.75
CA PHE A 36 -9.33 -3.84 1.43
C PHE A 36 -10.59 -3.41 0.68
N LYS A 37 -11.63 -4.25 0.72
CA LYS A 37 -12.93 -3.98 0.12
C LYS A 37 -14.04 -4.03 1.19
N GLY A 38 -14.95 -3.06 1.13
CA GLY A 38 -16.13 -2.98 2.00
C GLY A 38 -15.88 -2.39 3.38
N ASN A 39 -16.96 -2.32 4.18
CA ASN A 39 -16.94 -1.72 5.52
C ASN A 39 -16.36 -2.64 6.61
N GLU A 40 -16.39 -3.97 6.41
CA GLU A 40 -15.75 -4.98 7.26
C GLU A 40 -14.37 -5.38 6.71
N PRO A 41 -13.54 -4.40 6.32
CA PRO A 41 -12.52 -4.44 5.27
C PRO A 41 -11.97 -5.84 5.02
N LYS A 42 -12.50 -6.48 3.97
CA LYS A 42 -12.00 -7.77 3.49
C LYS A 42 -10.72 -7.53 2.72
N ASN A 43 -9.62 -8.17 3.13
CA ASN A 43 -8.37 -8.11 2.36
C ASN A 43 -8.58 -8.84 1.03
N VAL A 44 -8.40 -8.10 -0.08
CA VAL A 44 -8.54 -8.62 -1.45
C VAL A 44 -7.21 -8.70 -2.19
N ILE A 45 -6.23 -7.86 -1.82
CA ILE A 45 -4.88 -7.86 -2.42
C ILE A 45 -3.86 -7.66 -1.30
N LYS A 46 -2.77 -8.42 -1.35
CA LYS A 46 -1.63 -8.31 -0.43
C LYS A 46 -0.34 -8.74 -1.12
N GLY A 47 0.77 -8.15 -0.73
CA GLY A 47 2.08 -8.54 -1.23
C GLY A 47 3.21 -7.74 -0.59
N THR A 48 4.41 -7.89 -1.13
CA THR A 48 5.63 -7.24 -0.63
C THR A 48 6.28 -6.47 -1.77
N TRP A 49 6.83 -5.29 -1.47
CA TRP A 49 7.65 -4.58 -2.43
C TRP A 49 8.93 -5.39 -2.75
N PRO A 50 9.43 -5.32 -3.99
CA PRO A 50 10.75 -5.85 -4.30
C PRO A 50 11.80 -5.09 -3.48
N SER A 51 12.89 -5.78 -3.11
CA SER A 51 14.03 -5.15 -2.43
C SER A 51 14.80 -4.17 -3.33
N SER A 52 14.58 -4.24 -4.64
CA SER A 52 15.21 -3.34 -5.61
C SER A 52 14.60 -1.93 -5.50
N ARG A 53 15.44 -0.91 -5.64
CA ARG A 53 15.00 0.50 -5.66
C ARG A 53 14.37 0.94 -6.99
N VAL A 54 14.24 0.02 -7.95
CA VAL A 54 13.67 0.27 -9.26
C VAL A 54 12.26 -0.32 -9.30
N GLY A 55 11.31 0.38 -9.94
CA GLY A 55 9.98 -0.18 -10.14
C GLY A 55 9.16 -0.36 -8.88
N LEU A 56 9.24 0.60 -7.93
CA LEU A 56 8.32 0.71 -6.79
C LEU A 56 6.94 1.21 -7.25
N GLU A 57 6.38 0.54 -8.25
CA GLU A 57 5.03 0.76 -8.77
C GLU A 57 4.26 -0.55 -8.68
N HIS A 58 2.99 -0.47 -8.31
CA HIS A 58 2.11 -1.64 -8.29
C HIS A 58 0.73 -1.24 -8.77
N VAL A 59 0.23 -1.98 -9.76
CA VAL A 59 -1.08 -1.78 -10.35
C VAL A 59 -2.05 -2.76 -9.69
N PHE A 60 -3.02 -2.24 -8.94
CA PHE A 60 -3.98 -3.06 -8.19
C PHE A 60 -5.21 -3.47 -9.00
N ILE A 61 -5.51 -2.72 -10.06
CA ILE A 61 -6.67 -2.91 -10.95
C ILE A 61 -6.12 -2.80 -12.36
N GLU A 62 -6.46 -3.73 -13.24
CA GLU A 62 -6.07 -3.63 -14.64
C GLU A 62 -6.73 -2.41 -15.30
N GLY A 63 -5.95 -1.66 -16.07
CA GLY A 63 -6.44 -0.46 -16.74
C GLY A 63 -5.34 0.24 -17.53
N THR A 64 -5.74 1.17 -18.39
CA THR A 64 -4.81 2.06 -19.09
C THR A 64 -4.50 3.24 -18.18
N TYR A 65 -3.31 3.22 -17.58
CA TYR A 65 -2.81 4.31 -16.77
C TYR A 65 -1.78 5.10 -17.58
N PRO A 66 -1.81 6.45 -17.58
CA PRO A 66 -0.75 7.22 -18.20
C PRO A 66 0.56 6.86 -17.50
N LEU A 67 1.53 6.37 -18.26
CA LEU A 67 2.88 6.16 -17.74
C LEU A 67 3.45 7.55 -17.44
N PHE A 68 3.53 7.90 -16.16
CA PHE A 68 4.28 9.09 -15.78
C PHE A 68 5.74 8.87 -16.23
N PRO A 69 6.38 9.86 -16.89
CA PRO A 69 7.77 9.77 -17.26
C PRO A 69 8.59 9.39 -16.01
N LYS A 70 9.20 8.21 -16.03
CA LYS A 70 10.00 7.70 -14.92
C LYS A 70 11.37 8.37 -15.00
N ALA A 71 11.41 9.66 -14.67
CA ALA A 71 12.66 10.39 -14.56
C ALA A 71 13.55 9.63 -13.56
N PRO A 72 14.82 9.36 -13.90
CA PRO A 72 15.71 8.67 -12.99
C PRO A 72 15.78 9.47 -11.68
N LEU A 73 15.61 8.78 -10.54
CA LEU A 73 15.70 9.38 -9.20
C LEU A 73 17.13 9.86 -8.86
N ILE A 74 18.07 9.66 -9.78
CA ILE A 74 19.47 10.07 -9.69
C ILE A 74 19.74 10.90 -10.94
N LYS A 75 20.22 12.14 -10.73
CA LYS A 75 20.78 12.98 -11.80
C LYS A 75 22.19 12.51 -12.15
#